data_AF-A0A4Q3NGJ0-F1
#
_entry.id   AF-A0A4Q3NGJ0-F1
#
_cell.length_a   1.000
_cell.length_b   1.000
_cell.length_c   1.000
_cell.angle_alpha   90.00
_cell.angle_beta   90.00
_cell.angle_gamma   90.00
#
_symmetry.space_group_name_H-M   'P 1'
#
loop_
_entity.id
_entity.type
_entity.pdbx_description
1 polymer ?
#
loop_
_entity_poly.entity_id
_entity_poly.type
_entity_poly.pdbx_seq_one_letter_code
_entity_poly.pdbx_strand_id
1 'polypeptide(L)'
;MALGAACLLGGQAALAQGNQGARFGFEDVARLAQERAQSTYRAPDTALPADLLSLDYDGLRDIRFRPAQALWRDAQLPFEAMFFHLGENQRLPVRVHELGPAGARPLAYRAGDFDFGKNRVDPQAWGDLGFAGLRVHYPLNSAAYKDELITFLGASYFRALGAGQQYGLSARGLAIDTTGGNPEEFPRFTDFWLERPDAGAAQLTLYALLDSPRASGAYRFEIQPGAQSVTRVQARVYLRPVSGRPVAVLGVAPLTSMFFFGENQPRRSDFRPEVHDSDGLLIATGEGEWLWRPLQNPARPTANAFSMNRLQGFGLMQRDRAFASYEDVEARYERRPSAWVRPLGDWGPGRVELLQLPTPDETHDNVVAYWVPATLPAPGTPMDFAYEISWQGDVQQRPPGSWVTQSR
;
A
#
# COMPACT_ATOMS: atom_id res chain seq x y z
N MET A 1 -46.43 -67.28 -4.80
CA MET A 1 -47.23 -66.11 -5.23
C MET A 1 -47.02 -65.05 -4.16
N ALA A 2 -46.10 -64.12 -4.36
CA ALA A 2 -46.33 -62.76 -4.90
C ALA A 2 -47.06 -61.87 -3.85
N LEU A 3 -46.33 -60.95 -3.20
CA LEU A 3 -46.31 -59.47 -3.43
C LEU A 3 -47.58 -58.77 -2.90
N GLY A 4 -47.55 -57.66 -2.16
CA GLY A 4 -46.46 -56.74 -1.84
C GLY A 4 -46.84 -55.63 -0.84
N ALA A 5 -45.98 -54.61 -0.83
CA ALA A 5 -45.76 -53.56 0.16
C ALA A 5 -46.82 -52.45 0.27
N ALA A 6 -46.82 -51.74 1.42
CA ALA A 6 -47.01 -50.29 1.49
C ALA A 6 -46.36 -49.72 2.77
N CYS A 7 -45.21 -49.05 2.61
CA CYS A 7 -44.59 -48.21 3.63
C CYS A 7 -45.17 -46.78 3.55
N LEU A 8 -45.59 -46.22 4.69
CA LEU A 8 -45.96 -44.81 4.82
C LEU A 8 -44.80 -44.03 5.46
N LEU A 9 -44.19 -43.15 4.67
CA LEU A 9 -43.18 -42.17 5.08
C LEU A 9 -43.90 -40.88 5.53
N GLY A 10 -43.73 -40.50 6.79
CA GLY A 10 -44.09 -39.18 7.31
C GLY A 10 -42.97 -38.18 7.05
N GLY A 11 -43.24 -37.20 6.19
CA GLY A 11 -42.29 -36.15 5.81
C GLY A 11 -42.08 -35.12 6.92
N GLN A 12 -40.82 -34.88 7.28
CA GLN A 12 -40.40 -33.65 7.95
C GLN A 12 -40.13 -32.59 6.89
N ALA A 13 -40.86 -31.47 6.95
CA ALA A 13 -40.57 -30.28 6.17
C ALA A 13 -39.35 -29.58 6.78
N ALA A 14 -38.18 -29.80 6.20
CA ALA A 14 -37.00 -28.99 6.45
C ALA A 14 -37.17 -27.65 5.74
N LEU A 15 -37.21 -26.55 6.52
CA LEU A 15 -37.05 -25.19 6.03
C LEU A 15 -35.65 -25.04 5.44
N ALA A 16 -35.52 -25.26 4.14
CA ALA A 16 -34.35 -24.84 3.37
C ALA A 16 -34.37 -23.31 3.26
N GLN A 17 -33.78 -22.62 4.24
CA GLN A 17 -33.34 -21.25 4.02
C GLN A 17 -32.17 -21.30 3.03
N GLY A 18 -32.46 -20.91 1.79
CA GLY A 18 -31.46 -20.78 0.74
C GLY A 18 -30.36 -19.82 1.18
N ASN A 19 -29.15 -20.34 1.28
CA ASN A 19 -27.94 -19.53 1.33
C ASN A 19 -27.76 -18.93 -0.07
N GLN A 20 -28.39 -17.78 -0.34
CA GLN A 20 -28.04 -16.96 -1.50
C GLN A 20 -26.56 -16.62 -1.33
N GLY A 21 -25.71 -17.22 -2.18
CA GLY A 21 -24.25 -17.16 -2.05
C GLY A 21 -23.77 -15.72 -1.85
N ALA A 22 -23.20 -15.45 -0.67
CA ALA A 22 -22.63 -14.15 -0.37
C ALA A 22 -21.54 -13.80 -1.40
N ARG A 23 -21.61 -12.59 -1.97
CA ARG A 23 -20.60 -12.05 -2.89
C ARG A 23 -19.28 -11.88 -2.12
N PHE A 24 -18.17 -12.35 -2.70
CA PHE A 24 -16.83 -12.23 -2.09
C PHE A 24 -16.54 -10.78 -1.67
N GLY A 25 -16.08 -10.57 -0.44
CA GLY A 25 -15.82 -9.24 0.11
C GLY A 25 -14.79 -9.21 1.24
N PHE A 26 -14.81 -8.11 2.03
CA PHE A 26 -13.82 -7.89 3.08
C PHE A 26 -13.77 -9.01 4.13
N GLU A 27 -14.93 -9.52 4.56
CA GLU A 27 -15.01 -10.58 5.57
C GLU A 27 -14.42 -11.91 5.07
N ASP A 28 -14.44 -12.18 3.76
CA ASP A 28 -13.75 -13.35 3.20
C ASP A 28 -12.24 -13.22 3.34
N VAL A 29 -11.69 -12.04 3.06
CA VAL A 29 -10.26 -11.77 3.23
C VAL A 29 -9.88 -11.74 4.71
N ALA A 30 -10.74 -11.21 5.58
CA ALA A 30 -10.55 -11.24 7.03
C ALA A 30 -10.49 -12.67 7.57
N ARG A 31 -11.37 -13.56 7.09
CA ARG A 31 -11.32 -14.99 7.42
C ARG A 31 -10.01 -15.63 6.95
N LEU A 32 -9.57 -15.36 5.71
CA LEU A 32 -8.27 -15.84 5.21
C LEU A 32 -7.11 -15.33 6.08
N ALA A 33 -7.13 -14.06 6.49
CA ALA A 33 -6.12 -13.50 7.38
C ALA A 33 -6.12 -14.17 8.76
N GLN A 34 -7.30 -14.42 9.34
CA GLN A 34 -7.43 -15.14 10.60
C GLN A 34 -6.88 -16.56 10.53
N GLU A 35 -7.23 -17.31 9.48
CA GLU A 35 -6.71 -18.65 9.21
C GLU A 35 -5.18 -18.63 9.08
N ARG A 36 -4.64 -17.60 8.40
CA ARG A 36 -3.19 -17.38 8.31
C ARG A 36 -2.59 -17.17 9.69
N ALA A 37 -3.14 -16.28 10.53
CA ALA A 37 -2.62 -15.99 11.87
C ALA A 37 -2.60 -17.21 12.81
N GLN A 38 -3.45 -18.21 12.56
CA GLN A 38 -3.52 -19.44 13.36
C GLN A 38 -2.53 -20.52 12.89
N SER A 39 -1.92 -20.34 11.73
CA SER A 39 -0.96 -21.29 11.15
C SER A 39 0.49 -20.89 11.43
N THR A 40 1.46 -21.76 11.19
CA THR A 40 2.88 -21.36 11.17
C THR A 40 3.17 -20.57 9.89
N TYR A 41 3.87 -19.44 9.99
CA TYR A 41 4.31 -18.69 8.83
C TYR A 41 5.20 -19.56 7.93
N ARG A 42 4.94 -19.52 6.62
CA ARG A 42 5.79 -20.15 5.60
C ARG A 42 6.23 -19.07 4.63
N ALA A 43 7.53 -18.81 4.59
CA ALA A 43 8.09 -17.99 3.53
C ALA A 43 7.79 -18.65 2.17
N PRO A 44 7.45 -17.89 1.12
CA PRO A 44 7.27 -18.50 -0.19
C PRO A 44 8.60 -19.03 -0.68
N ASP A 45 8.54 -20.22 -1.23
CA ASP A 45 9.63 -20.83 -1.95
C ASP A 45 9.33 -20.66 -3.44
N THR A 46 9.89 -19.61 -4.04
CA THR A 46 9.72 -19.33 -5.47
C THR A 46 11.09 -19.14 -6.10
N ALA A 47 11.55 -20.16 -6.81
CA ALA A 47 12.74 -20.07 -7.63
C ALA A 47 12.39 -19.39 -8.96
N LEU A 48 12.98 -18.23 -9.21
CA LEU A 48 12.87 -17.57 -10.50
C LEU A 48 13.79 -18.25 -11.54
N PRO A 49 13.43 -18.22 -12.83
CA PRO A 49 14.30 -18.68 -13.91
C PRO A 49 15.69 -18.03 -13.88
N ALA A 50 16.73 -18.81 -14.21
CA ALA A 50 18.12 -18.36 -14.11
C ALA A 50 18.46 -17.23 -15.09
N ASP A 51 17.86 -17.24 -16.27
CA ASP A 51 18.01 -16.18 -17.29
C ASP A 51 17.29 -14.89 -16.89
N LEU A 52 16.20 -14.96 -16.12
CA LEU A 52 15.58 -13.77 -15.50
C LEU A 52 16.46 -13.21 -14.38
N LEU A 53 17.05 -14.09 -13.56
CA LEU A 53 17.92 -13.70 -12.44
C LEU A 53 19.27 -13.08 -12.87
N SER A 54 19.68 -13.29 -14.11
CA SER A 54 20.93 -12.74 -14.66
C SER A 54 20.79 -11.35 -15.27
N LEU A 55 19.55 -10.83 -15.39
CA LEU A 55 19.32 -9.49 -15.89
C LEU A 55 19.83 -8.44 -14.90
N ASP A 56 20.51 -7.43 -15.42
CA ASP A 56 20.87 -6.23 -14.67
C ASP A 56 19.70 -5.24 -14.61
N TYR A 57 19.94 -4.09 -13.99
CA TYR A 57 18.95 -3.02 -13.84
C TYR A 57 18.34 -2.59 -15.19
N ASP A 58 19.17 -2.40 -16.21
CA ASP A 58 18.70 -1.97 -17.53
C ASP A 58 17.87 -3.05 -18.21
N GLY A 59 18.30 -4.32 -18.10
CA GLY A 59 17.54 -5.46 -18.61
C GLY A 59 16.15 -5.55 -17.98
N LEU A 60 16.06 -5.43 -16.64
CA LEU A 60 14.77 -5.46 -15.94
C LEU A 60 13.89 -4.26 -16.28
N ARG A 61 14.47 -3.06 -16.41
CA ARG A 61 13.74 -1.83 -16.81
C ARG A 61 13.18 -1.91 -18.23
N ASP A 62 13.81 -2.71 -19.11
CA ASP A 62 13.33 -2.93 -20.46
C ASP A 62 12.10 -3.87 -20.52
N ILE A 63 11.83 -4.62 -19.44
CA ILE A 63 10.61 -5.44 -19.34
C ILE A 63 9.41 -4.55 -19.01
N ARG A 64 8.45 -4.47 -19.92
CA ARG A 64 7.29 -3.57 -19.82
C ARG A 64 5.98 -4.29 -20.08
N PHE A 65 4.99 -4.06 -19.22
CA PHE A 65 3.63 -4.53 -19.48
C PHE A 65 3.07 -3.84 -20.73
N ARG A 66 2.42 -4.60 -21.63
CA ARG A 66 1.81 -4.07 -22.84
C ARG A 66 0.48 -3.40 -22.50
N PRO A 67 0.31 -2.07 -22.70
CA PRO A 67 -0.94 -1.39 -22.34
C PRO A 67 -2.18 -1.95 -23.03
N ALA A 68 -2.03 -2.52 -24.24
CA ALA A 68 -3.11 -3.19 -24.95
C ALA A 68 -3.69 -4.41 -24.20
N GLN A 69 -2.93 -5.01 -23.28
CA GLN A 69 -3.34 -6.17 -22.48
C GLN A 69 -3.86 -5.78 -21.09
N ALA A 70 -4.02 -4.48 -20.82
CA ALA A 70 -4.45 -4.01 -19.51
C ALA A 70 -5.84 -4.55 -19.17
N LEU A 71 -6.00 -5.00 -17.92
CA LEU A 71 -7.28 -5.47 -17.41
C LEU A 71 -8.31 -4.34 -17.57
N TRP A 72 -9.48 -4.70 -18.10
CA TRP A 72 -10.64 -3.82 -18.38
C TRP A 72 -10.53 -2.85 -19.55
N ARG A 73 -9.40 -2.83 -20.27
CA ARG A 73 -9.22 -1.98 -21.44
C ARG A 73 -10.23 -2.29 -22.55
N ASP A 74 -10.38 -3.55 -22.93
CA ASP A 74 -11.33 -3.98 -23.98
C ASP A 74 -12.79 -3.71 -23.61
N ALA A 75 -13.09 -3.69 -22.31
CA ALA A 75 -14.40 -3.33 -21.78
C ALA A 75 -14.62 -1.81 -21.68
N GLN A 76 -13.62 -1.01 -22.06
CA GLN A 76 -13.65 0.46 -22.05
C GLN A 76 -14.04 1.06 -20.69
N LEU A 77 -13.67 0.39 -19.59
CA LEU A 77 -14.00 0.85 -18.24
C LEU A 77 -13.11 2.04 -17.84
N PRO A 78 -13.53 2.89 -16.88
CA PRO A 78 -12.77 4.08 -16.49
C PRO A 78 -11.41 3.74 -15.86
N PHE A 79 -11.33 2.63 -15.12
CA PHE A 79 -10.08 2.12 -14.55
C PHE A 79 -9.50 1.02 -15.43
N GLU A 80 -8.17 0.96 -15.52
CA GLU A 80 -7.42 -0.14 -16.11
C GLU A 80 -6.39 -0.65 -15.09
N ALA A 81 -6.06 -1.93 -15.09
CA ALA A 81 -4.98 -2.46 -14.27
C ALA A 81 -3.88 -3.11 -15.12
N MET A 82 -2.64 -2.85 -14.76
CA MET A 82 -1.44 -3.45 -15.35
C MET A 82 -0.60 -4.08 -14.24
N PHE A 83 0.28 -5.01 -14.61
CA PHE A 83 1.02 -5.81 -13.64
C PHE A 83 2.53 -5.63 -13.79
N PHE A 84 3.24 -5.66 -12.66
CA PHE A 84 4.70 -5.63 -12.65
C PHE A 84 5.27 -7.03 -12.85
N HIS A 85 6.34 -7.11 -13.63
CA HIS A 85 7.09 -8.35 -13.80
C HIS A 85 8.01 -8.59 -12.59
N LEU A 86 8.28 -9.86 -12.27
CA LEU A 86 9.25 -10.25 -11.25
C LEU A 86 10.68 -9.95 -11.70
N GLY A 87 11.57 -9.69 -10.76
CA GLY A 87 12.98 -9.34 -11.04
C GLY A 87 13.72 -8.90 -9.79
N GLU A 88 15.05 -8.78 -9.88
CA GLU A 88 15.99 -8.29 -8.85
C GLU A 88 15.45 -8.26 -7.39
N ASN A 89 14.77 -7.18 -7.00
CA ASN A 89 14.28 -6.96 -5.64
C ASN A 89 12.83 -7.45 -5.41
N GLN A 90 12.08 -7.71 -6.48
CA GLN A 90 10.71 -8.19 -6.49
C GLN A 90 10.65 -9.66 -6.96
N ARG A 91 11.12 -10.56 -6.09
CA ARG A 91 11.24 -12.00 -6.42
C ARG A 91 10.04 -12.85 -6.03
N LEU A 92 9.16 -12.32 -5.18
CA LEU A 92 8.08 -13.06 -4.57
C LEU A 92 6.76 -12.64 -5.22
N PRO A 93 6.03 -13.57 -5.86
CA PRO A 93 4.82 -13.21 -6.57
C PRO A 93 3.67 -12.86 -5.64
N VAL A 94 2.80 -12.01 -6.15
CA VAL A 94 1.46 -11.78 -5.63
C VAL A 94 0.44 -12.48 -6.54
N ARG A 95 -0.61 -13.03 -5.93
CA ARG A 95 -1.73 -13.62 -6.66
C ARG A 95 -2.77 -12.53 -6.91
N VAL A 96 -3.26 -12.42 -8.14
CA VAL A 96 -4.23 -11.39 -8.50
C VAL A 96 -5.51 -12.04 -9.00
N HIS A 97 -6.64 -11.51 -8.58
CA HIS A 97 -7.96 -11.98 -8.96
C HIS A 97 -8.82 -10.79 -9.42
N GLU A 98 -9.67 -11.02 -10.41
CA GLU A 98 -10.77 -10.12 -10.73
C GLU A 98 -12.04 -10.61 -10.02
N LEU A 99 -12.72 -9.74 -9.27
CA LEU A 99 -14.05 -10.00 -8.74
C LEU A 99 -15.09 -9.50 -9.75
N GLY A 100 -15.80 -10.44 -10.36
CA GLY A 100 -16.95 -10.17 -11.22
C GLY A 100 -18.26 -10.68 -10.63
N PRO A 101 -19.37 -10.63 -11.39
CA PRO A 101 -20.67 -11.13 -10.96
C PRO A 101 -20.66 -12.63 -10.61
N ALA A 102 -19.79 -13.42 -11.26
CA ALA A 102 -19.63 -14.85 -11.03
C ALA A 102 -18.69 -15.21 -9.86
N GLY A 103 -18.16 -14.20 -9.15
CA GLY A 103 -17.20 -14.37 -8.05
C GLY A 103 -15.75 -14.04 -8.45
N ALA A 104 -14.81 -14.57 -7.67
CA ALA A 104 -13.37 -14.32 -7.85
C ALA A 104 -12.79 -15.21 -8.95
N ARG A 105 -12.19 -14.58 -9.97
CA ARG A 105 -11.49 -15.24 -11.07
C ARG A 105 -9.99 -14.95 -10.99
N PRO A 106 -9.11 -15.97 -10.90
CA PRO A 106 -7.67 -15.73 -10.90
C PRO A 106 -7.20 -15.15 -12.24
N LEU A 107 -6.22 -14.25 -12.17
CA LEU A 107 -5.47 -13.72 -13.29
C LEU A 107 -4.10 -14.38 -13.28
N ALA A 108 -3.84 -15.23 -14.27
CA ALA A 108 -2.55 -15.92 -14.41
C ALA A 108 -1.54 -15.04 -15.16
N TYR A 109 -0.26 -15.18 -14.83
CA TYR A 109 0.80 -14.56 -15.61
C TYR A 109 0.82 -15.12 -17.03
N ARG A 110 1.04 -14.24 -18.01
CA ARG A 110 1.29 -14.62 -19.40
C ARG A 110 2.46 -13.82 -19.93
N ALA A 111 3.48 -14.50 -20.44
CA ALA A 111 4.60 -13.85 -21.10
C ALA A 111 4.17 -12.89 -22.23
N GLY A 112 3.09 -13.22 -22.95
CA GLY A 112 2.55 -12.37 -24.01
C GLY A 112 2.04 -11.00 -23.55
N ASP A 113 1.78 -10.83 -22.25
CA ASP A 113 1.34 -9.54 -21.68
C ASP A 113 2.50 -8.56 -21.51
N PHE A 114 3.74 -9.02 -21.69
CA PHE A 114 4.96 -8.23 -21.51
C PHE A 114 5.72 -8.07 -22.83
N ASP A 115 6.40 -6.94 -22.93
CA ASP A 115 7.48 -6.70 -23.86
C ASP A 115 8.80 -6.87 -23.11
N PHE A 116 9.67 -7.75 -23.60
CA PHE A 116 10.97 -8.02 -22.99
C PHE A 116 12.09 -7.18 -23.61
N GLY A 117 11.76 -6.31 -24.56
CA GLY A 117 12.70 -5.40 -25.19
C GLY A 117 13.86 -6.16 -25.85
N LYS A 118 15.09 -5.80 -25.49
CA LYS A 118 16.32 -6.37 -26.07
C LYS A 118 16.87 -7.57 -25.28
N ASN A 119 16.19 -7.99 -24.21
CA ASN A 119 16.65 -9.06 -23.34
C ASN A 119 16.71 -10.40 -24.08
N ARG A 120 17.76 -11.18 -23.80
CA ARG A 120 17.95 -12.53 -24.34
C ARG A 120 17.45 -13.57 -23.34
N VAL A 121 16.14 -13.63 -23.20
CA VAL A 121 15.41 -14.53 -22.29
C VAL A 121 14.47 -15.45 -23.06
N ASP A 122 14.00 -16.54 -22.43
CA ASP A 122 12.92 -17.38 -22.99
C ASP A 122 11.66 -17.37 -22.10
N PRO A 123 10.83 -16.31 -22.21
CA PRO A 123 9.66 -16.15 -21.35
C PRO A 123 8.59 -17.24 -21.51
N GLN A 124 8.56 -17.94 -22.65
CA GLN A 124 7.57 -18.98 -22.92
C GLN A 124 7.87 -20.26 -22.13
N ALA A 125 9.14 -20.51 -21.81
CA ALA A 125 9.56 -21.67 -21.02
C ALA A 125 9.28 -21.53 -19.51
N TRP A 126 9.00 -20.31 -19.03
CA TRP A 126 8.88 -20.02 -17.59
C TRP A 126 7.55 -20.46 -16.96
N GLY A 127 6.49 -20.63 -17.75
CA GLY A 127 5.15 -20.91 -17.23
C GLY A 127 4.54 -19.71 -16.48
N ASP A 128 3.70 -19.98 -15.48
CA ASP A 128 3.06 -18.96 -14.64
C ASP A 128 3.99 -18.53 -13.51
N LEU A 129 4.70 -17.42 -13.70
CA LEU A 129 5.57 -16.85 -12.66
C LEU A 129 4.77 -16.09 -11.58
N GLY A 130 3.52 -15.73 -11.85
CA GLY A 130 2.79 -14.70 -11.11
C GLY A 130 3.26 -13.27 -11.42
N PHE A 131 2.85 -12.32 -10.60
CA PHE A 131 3.16 -10.90 -10.78
C PHE A 131 3.96 -10.36 -9.58
N ALA A 132 4.84 -9.39 -9.79
CA ALA A 132 5.53 -8.70 -8.69
C ALA A 132 4.60 -7.76 -7.91
N GLY A 133 3.55 -7.27 -8.56
CA GLY A 133 2.65 -6.25 -8.04
C GLY A 133 1.69 -5.78 -9.12
N LEU A 134 0.94 -4.72 -8.82
CA LEU A 134 -0.01 -4.14 -9.76
C LEU A 134 -0.03 -2.62 -9.69
N ARG A 135 -0.48 -2.01 -10.78
CA ARG A 135 -0.77 -0.59 -10.88
C ARG A 135 -2.11 -0.36 -11.54
N VAL A 136 -2.83 0.63 -11.06
CA VAL A 136 -4.14 1.03 -11.57
C VAL A 136 -3.97 2.35 -12.31
N HIS A 137 -4.64 2.46 -13.45
CA HIS A 137 -4.65 3.63 -14.30
C HIS A 137 -6.05 4.25 -14.38
N TYR A 138 -6.12 5.59 -14.45
CA TYR A 138 -7.35 6.38 -14.56
C TYR A 138 -7.07 7.68 -15.34
N PRO A 139 -8.03 8.25 -16.09
CA PRO A 139 -7.84 9.54 -16.77
C PRO A 139 -7.79 10.71 -15.77
N LEU A 140 -6.68 10.83 -15.05
CA LEU A 140 -6.51 11.75 -13.93
C LEU A 140 -6.24 13.18 -14.40
N ASN A 141 -5.43 13.32 -15.46
CA ASN A 141 -5.02 14.61 -16.01
C ASN A 141 -5.77 14.99 -17.29
N SER A 142 -6.20 14.01 -18.08
CA SER A 142 -6.95 14.25 -19.32
C SER A 142 -7.81 13.04 -19.70
N ALA A 143 -8.90 13.26 -20.43
CA ALA A 143 -9.73 12.16 -20.94
C ALA A 143 -9.03 11.32 -22.04
N ALA A 144 -7.94 11.82 -22.62
CA ALA A 144 -7.24 11.18 -23.74
C ALA A 144 -6.24 10.10 -23.31
N TYR A 145 -5.82 10.11 -22.04
CA TYR A 145 -4.79 9.22 -21.52
C TYR A 145 -5.12 8.80 -20.08
N LYS A 146 -4.87 7.54 -19.74
CA LYS A 146 -5.03 7.02 -18.38
C LYS A 146 -3.69 7.00 -17.66
N ASP A 147 -3.50 7.99 -16.81
CA ASP A 147 -2.35 8.14 -15.92
C ASP A 147 -2.28 7.01 -14.90
N GLU A 148 -1.09 6.71 -14.39
CA GLU A 148 -0.95 5.84 -13.22
C GLU A 148 -1.57 6.54 -12.01
N LEU A 149 -2.50 5.87 -11.32
CA LEU A 149 -3.25 6.41 -10.19
C LEU A 149 -2.70 5.89 -8.87
N ILE A 150 -2.51 4.57 -8.77
CA ILE A 150 -2.03 3.91 -7.56
C ILE A 150 -1.25 2.66 -7.93
N THR A 151 -0.17 2.40 -7.20
CA THR A 151 0.74 1.27 -7.41
C THR A 151 0.95 0.52 -6.11
N PHE A 152 0.91 -0.81 -6.17
CA PHE A 152 1.22 -1.75 -5.10
C PHE A 152 2.40 -2.62 -5.55
N LEU A 153 3.56 -2.43 -4.93
CA LEU A 153 4.79 -3.12 -5.32
C LEU A 153 5.78 -3.15 -4.14
N GLY A 154 6.32 -4.34 -3.85
CA GLY A 154 7.30 -4.54 -2.78
C GLY A 154 6.67 -4.59 -1.39
N ALA A 155 6.92 -5.68 -0.66
CA ALA A 155 6.35 -5.94 0.66
C ALA A 155 4.84 -5.57 0.71
N SER A 156 4.45 -4.62 1.57
CA SER A 156 3.08 -4.09 1.65
C SER A 156 3.00 -2.62 1.24
N TYR A 157 3.95 -2.14 0.43
CA TYR A 157 4.01 -0.75 -0.01
C TYR A 157 2.97 -0.45 -1.08
N PHE A 158 2.46 0.77 -1.02
CA PHE A 158 1.66 1.36 -2.09
C PHE A 158 1.82 2.87 -2.12
N ARG A 159 1.64 3.48 -3.29
CA ARG A 159 1.73 4.92 -3.50
C ARG A 159 0.69 5.37 -4.51
N ALA A 160 0.08 6.52 -4.31
CA ALA A 160 -0.95 7.04 -5.22
C ALA A 160 -0.73 8.51 -5.58
N LEU A 161 -1.43 8.94 -6.62
CA LEU A 161 -1.32 10.28 -7.20
C LEU A 161 -2.71 10.93 -7.29
N GLY A 162 -2.75 12.22 -6.95
CA GLY A 162 -3.73 13.19 -7.42
C GLY A 162 -3.29 13.83 -8.75
N ALA A 163 -4.20 14.59 -9.36
CA ALA A 163 -3.92 15.24 -10.65
C ALA A 163 -2.69 16.16 -10.60
N GLY A 164 -1.88 16.12 -11.66
CA GLY A 164 -0.67 16.93 -11.83
C GLY A 164 0.55 16.46 -11.01
N GLN A 165 0.41 15.40 -10.22
CA GLN A 165 1.47 14.93 -9.33
C GLN A 165 2.42 13.93 -9.99
N GLN A 166 3.57 13.72 -9.35
CA GLN A 166 4.51 12.64 -9.64
C GLN A 166 4.79 11.83 -8.37
N TYR A 167 5.29 10.60 -8.51
CA TYR A 167 5.57 9.78 -7.35
C TYR A 167 6.65 10.36 -6.46
N GLY A 168 6.39 10.33 -5.15
CA GLY A 168 7.37 10.58 -4.11
C GLY A 168 7.19 9.53 -3.00
N LEU A 169 6.74 9.99 -1.84
CA LEU A 169 6.48 9.14 -0.67
C LEU A 169 5.55 7.96 -0.97
N SER A 170 5.68 6.92 -0.17
CA SER A 170 4.83 5.73 -0.18
C SER A 170 4.10 5.54 1.16
N ALA A 171 3.01 4.79 1.14
CA ALA A 171 2.39 4.21 2.32
C ALA A 171 2.71 2.69 2.40
N ARG A 172 2.45 2.06 3.54
CA ARG A 172 2.47 0.59 3.66
C ARG A 172 1.21 0.09 4.34
N GLY A 173 0.89 -1.20 4.17
CA GLY A 173 -0.19 -1.84 4.90
C GLY A 173 0.07 -1.87 6.41
N LEU A 174 1.29 -2.27 6.79
CA LEU A 174 1.68 -2.43 8.19
C LEU A 174 3.20 -2.31 8.35
N ALA A 175 3.65 -1.77 9.49
CA ALA A 175 5.05 -1.75 9.90
C ALA A 175 5.22 -2.54 11.21
N ILE A 176 6.30 -3.31 11.34
CA ILE A 176 6.55 -4.14 12.54
C ILE A 176 8.00 -3.94 12.96
N ASP A 177 8.21 -3.52 14.21
CA ASP A 177 9.52 -3.34 14.82
C ASP A 177 10.47 -2.44 14.01
N THR A 178 9.93 -1.43 13.31
CA THR A 178 10.71 -0.36 12.66
C THR A 178 11.55 0.42 13.68
N THR A 179 11.09 0.47 14.94
CA THR A 179 11.83 0.91 16.12
C THR A 179 11.79 -0.19 17.20
N GLY A 180 12.46 0.02 18.34
CA GLY A 180 12.33 -0.87 19.51
C GLY A 180 13.34 -2.02 19.60
N GLY A 181 14.41 -2.01 18.80
CA GLY A 181 15.61 -2.84 18.99
C GLY A 181 15.55 -4.26 18.42
N ASN A 182 14.38 -4.73 17.95
CA ASN A 182 14.31 -5.88 17.07
C ASN A 182 14.61 -5.44 15.62
N PRO A 183 15.09 -6.36 14.75
CA PRO A 183 15.13 -6.09 13.31
C PRO A 183 13.72 -5.81 12.78
N GLU A 184 13.60 -4.82 11.90
CA GLU A 184 12.34 -4.52 11.22
C GLU A 184 11.85 -5.75 10.45
N GLU A 185 10.57 -6.06 10.63
CA GLU A 185 9.86 -7.05 9.83
C GLU A 185 9.02 -6.31 8.80
N PHE A 186 9.07 -6.80 7.56
CA PHE A 186 8.37 -6.23 6.41
C PHE A 186 7.20 -7.12 5.98
N PRO A 187 5.98 -6.90 6.52
CA PRO A 187 4.80 -7.60 6.04
C PRO A 187 4.55 -7.39 4.56
N ARG A 188 4.02 -8.42 3.89
CA ARG A 188 3.79 -8.41 2.44
C ARG A 188 2.31 -8.57 2.09
N PHE A 189 1.83 -7.85 1.07
CA PHE A 189 0.61 -8.25 0.37
C PHE A 189 0.84 -9.46 -0.52
N THR A 190 0.13 -10.57 -0.27
CA THR A 190 0.30 -11.84 -1.00
C THR A 190 -0.75 -12.06 -2.08
N ASP A 191 -1.93 -11.49 -1.88
CA ASP A 191 -3.10 -11.70 -2.73
C ASP A 191 -3.86 -10.39 -2.90
N PHE A 192 -4.35 -10.15 -4.11
CA PHE A 192 -5.22 -9.04 -4.45
C PHE A 192 -6.49 -9.52 -5.12
N TRP A 193 -7.61 -8.87 -4.81
CA TRP A 193 -8.90 -9.06 -5.46
C TRP A 193 -9.43 -7.71 -5.92
N LEU A 194 -9.43 -7.48 -7.24
CA LEU A 194 -9.85 -6.22 -7.84
C LEU A 194 -11.32 -6.31 -8.22
N GLU A 195 -12.17 -5.46 -7.65
CA GLU A 195 -13.57 -5.41 -8.03
C GLU A 195 -13.72 -4.77 -9.41
N ARG A 196 -14.33 -5.49 -10.36
CA ARG A 196 -14.62 -4.94 -11.69
C ARG A 196 -15.50 -3.69 -11.50
N PRO A 197 -15.04 -2.50 -11.93
CA PRO A 197 -15.83 -1.29 -11.80
C PRO A 197 -16.98 -1.26 -12.81
N ASP A 198 -18.03 -0.51 -12.49
CA ASP A 198 -19.05 -0.15 -13.48
C ASP A 198 -18.50 0.86 -14.50
N ALA A 199 -19.14 0.97 -15.67
CA ALA A 199 -18.72 1.87 -16.75
C ALA A 199 -18.68 3.37 -16.34
N GLY A 200 -19.44 3.76 -15.33
CA GLY A 200 -19.47 5.13 -14.78
C GLY A 200 -18.78 5.27 -13.41
N ALA A 201 -18.00 4.28 -12.97
CA ALA A 201 -17.42 4.29 -11.64
C ALA A 201 -16.44 5.46 -11.44
N ALA A 202 -16.61 6.19 -10.35
CA ALA A 202 -15.71 7.25 -9.89
C ALA A 202 -14.79 6.78 -8.74
N GLN A 203 -14.87 5.51 -8.37
CA GLN A 203 -14.08 4.88 -7.32
C GLN A 203 -13.77 3.44 -7.73
N LEU A 204 -12.58 2.96 -7.39
CA LEU A 204 -12.20 1.55 -7.51
C LEU A 204 -12.11 0.92 -6.12
N THR A 205 -12.69 -0.27 -5.95
CA THR A 205 -12.50 -1.09 -4.75
C THR A 205 -11.55 -2.26 -5.08
N LEU A 206 -10.56 -2.49 -4.23
CA LEU A 206 -9.77 -3.72 -4.24
C LEU A 206 -9.50 -4.20 -2.82
N TYR A 207 -9.30 -5.51 -2.67
CA TYR A 207 -8.96 -6.14 -1.40
C TYR A 207 -7.56 -6.71 -1.47
N ALA A 208 -6.87 -6.76 -0.33
CA ALA A 208 -5.56 -7.39 -0.22
C ALA A 208 -5.42 -8.25 1.04
N LEU A 209 -4.76 -9.40 0.91
CA LEU A 209 -4.31 -10.22 2.03
C LEU A 209 -2.85 -9.89 2.32
N LEU A 210 -2.54 -9.64 3.59
CA LEU A 210 -1.21 -9.41 4.11
C LEU A 210 -0.77 -10.59 4.97
N ASP A 211 0.46 -11.04 4.79
CA ASP A 211 1.05 -12.13 5.58
C ASP A 211 2.51 -11.79 5.95
N SER A 212 2.92 -12.22 7.13
CA SER A 212 4.20 -11.89 7.75
C SER A 212 4.55 -12.94 8.81
N PRO A 213 5.83 -13.10 9.21
CA PRO A 213 6.22 -13.99 10.29
C PRO A 213 5.37 -13.86 11.55
N ARG A 214 5.09 -12.64 12.01
CA ARG A 214 4.40 -12.38 13.29
C ARG A 214 3.00 -11.77 13.16
N ALA A 215 2.52 -11.52 11.95
CA ALA A 215 1.18 -10.96 11.73
C ALA A 215 0.58 -11.41 10.39
N SER A 216 -0.74 -11.30 10.28
CA SER A 216 -1.47 -11.29 9.02
C SER A 216 -2.51 -10.18 9.05
N GLY A 217 -3.07 -9.82 7.89
CA GLY A 217 -4.15 -8.85 7.86
C GLY A 217 -4.96 -8.87 6.58
N ALA A 218 -6.18 -8.36 6.66
CA ALA A 218 -7.08 -8.17 5.54
C ALA A 218 -7.28 -6.68 5.30
N TYR A 219 -7.26 -6.26 4.05
CA TYR A 219 -7.36 -4.87 3.66
C TYR A 219 -8.43 -4.71 2.58
N ARG A 220 -9.21 -3.63 2.68
CA ARG A 220 -10.07 -3.10 1.62
C ARG A 220 -9.60 -1.68 1.33
N PHE A 221 -9.29 -1.43 0.08
CA PHE A 221 -8.92 -0.12 -0.45
C PHE A 221 -10.05 0.38 -1.33
N GLU A 222 -10.56 1.56 -1.01
CA GLU A 222 -11.47 2.34 -1.85
C GLU A 222 -10.68 3.54 -2.38
N ILE A 223 -10.38 3.55 -3.67
CA ILE A 223 -9.54 4.57 -4.31
C ILE A 223 -10.43 5.51 -5.11
N GLN A 224 -10.50 6.76 -4.68
CA GLN A 224 -11.23 7.84 -5.35
C GLN A 224 -10.24 8.80 -6.01
N PRO A 225 -10.13 8.81 -7.36
CA PRO A 225 -9.28 9.74 -8.09
C PRO A 225 -9.76 11.19 -7.94
N GLY A 226 -8.83 12.14 -7.96
CA GLY A 226 -9.17 13.57 -8.00
C GLY A 226 -7.95 14.48 -8.05
N ALA A 227 -8.20 15.80 -7.97
CA ALA A 227 -7.11 16.77 -7.76
C ALA A 227 -6.30 16.43 -6.50
N GLN A 228 -7.00 15.98 -5.46
CA GLN A 228 -6.44 15.19 -4.38
C GLN A 228 -7.12 13.83 -4.43
N SER A 229 -6.38 12.79 -4.79
CA SER A 229 -6.92 11.43 -4.71
C SER A 229 -7.05 11.04 -3.24
N VAL A 230 -8.08 10.27 -2.91
CA VAL A 230 -8.32 9.74 -1.57
C VAL A 230 -8.31 8.22 -1.62
N THR A 231 -7.51 7.61 -0.77
CA THR A 231 -7.51 6.16 -0.54
C THR A 231 -8.09 5.90 0.83
N ARG A 232 -9.33 5.40 0.90
CA ARG A 232 -9.89 4.91 2.15
C ARG A 232 -9.45 3.46 2.35
N VAL A 233 -8.96 3.16 3.54
CA VAL A 233 -8.47 1.85 3.93
C VAL A 233 -9.27 1.35 5.11
N GLN A 234 -9.80 0.13 4.99
CA GLN A 234 -10.27 -0.68 6.10
C GLN A 234 -9.32 -1.86 6.26
N ALA A 235 -8.81 -2.07 7.46
CA ALA A 235 -7.85 -3.10 7.78
C ALA A 235 -8.28 -3.90 9.01
N ARG A 236 -8.14 -5.22 8.96
CA ARG A 236 -8.22 -6.10 10.14
C ARG A 236 -6.92 -6.87 10.27
N VAL A 237 -6.19 -6.65 11.36
CA VAL A 237 -4.86 -7.23 11.60
C VAL A 237 -4.95 -8.25 12.74
N TYR A 238 -4.20 -9.34 12.60
CA TYR A 238 -4.09 -10.40 13.60
C TYR A 238 -2.60 -10.63 13.90
N LEU A 239 -2.23 -10.61 15.18
CA LEU A 239 -0.90 -11.04 15.60
C LEU A 239 -0.84 -12.57 15.68
N ARG A 240 0.26 -13.16 15.21
CA ARG A 240 0.50 -14.60 15.25
C ARG A 240 1.08 -14.99 16.61
N PRO A 241 0.64 -16.11 17.23
CA PRO A 241 1.36 -16.67 18.36
C PRO A 241 2.73 -17.17 17.89
N VAL A 242 3.80 -16.67 18.48
CA VAL A 242 5.18 -17.07 18.15
C VAL A 242 5.94 -17.50 19.39
N SER A 243 6.87 -18.45 19.23
CA SER A 243 7.80 -18.87 20.28
C SER A 243 9.00 -17.92 20.44
N GLY A 244 9.21 -17.04 19.46
CA GLY A 244 10.27 -16.03 19.46
C GLY A 244 9.86 -14.74 20.16
N ARG A 245 10.49 -13.62 19.75
CA ARG A 245 10.17 -12.30 20.31
C ARG A 245 8.79 -11.83 19.82
N PRO A 246 7.91 -11.37 20.74
CA PRO A 246 6.65 -10.76 20.33
C PRO A 246 6.90 -9.49 19.53
N VAL A 247 5.86 -9.00 18.84
CA VAL A 247 5.88 -7.67 18.23
C VAL A 247 6.05 -6.62 19.33
N ALA A 248 7.11 -5.82 19.25
CA ALA A 248 7.38 -4.73 20.19
C ALA A 248 6.72 -3.43 19.73
N VAL A 249 6.74 -3.16 18.42
CA VAL A 249 6.14 -1.98 17.80
C VAL A 249 5.30 -2.39 16.61
N LEU A 250 4.01 -2.03 16.64
CA LEU A 250 3.09 -2.20 15.52
C LEU A 250 2.75 -0.82 14.95
N GLY A 251 3.26 -0.52 13.75
CA GLY A 251 2.98 0.72 13.04
C GLY A 251 1.77 0.59 12.13
N VAL A 252 0.73 1.36 12.42
CA VAL A 252 -0.54 1.45 11.71
C VAL A 252 -0.53 2.67 10.77
N ALA A 253 -1.07 2.48 9.56
CA ALA A 253 -1.07 3.47 8.48
C ALA A 253 0.31 4.11 8.22
N PRO A 254 1.37 3.30 8.07
CA PRO A 254 2.72 3.83 7.89
C PRO A 254 2.89 4.58 6.57
N LEU A 255 3.63 5.68 6.65
CA LEU A 255 4.14 6.47 5.55
C LEU A 255 5.68 6.38 5.53
N THR A 256 6.25 6.28 4.34
CA THR A 256 7.69 6.27 4.08
C THR A 256 8.00 7.37 3.08
N SER A 257 9.04 8.18 3.34
CA SER A 257 9.47 9.25 2.46
C SER A 257 11.00 9.37 2.47
N MET A 258 11.49 10.31 1.67
CA MET A 258 12.90 10.71 1.62
C MET A 258 13.05 12.18 1.99
N PHE A 259 14.05 12.49 2.82
CA PHE A 259 14.55 13.84 3.06
C PHE A 259 16.08 13.81 3.04
N PHE A 260 16.68 14.48 2.06
CA PHE A 260 18.14 14.52 1.93
C PHE A 260 18.73 15.80 2.51
N PHE A 261 18.25 16.95 2.03
CA PHE A 261 18.55 18.27 2.57
C PHE A 261 17.44 19.25 2.20
N GLY A 262 17.34 20.34 2.96
CA GLY A 262 16.38 21.41 2.74
C GLY A 262 16.85 22.69 3.41
N GLU A 263 15.99 23.70 3.45
CA GLU A 263 16.31 25.01 4.02
C GLU A 263 16.83 24.95 5.46
N ASN A 264 16.31 24.01 6.26
CA ASN A 264 16.68 23.78 7.65
C ASN A 264 17.96 22.95 7.84
N GLN A 265 18.52 22.41 6.76
CA GLN A 265 19.76 21.63 6.74
C GLN A 265 20.46 21.77 5.36
N PRO A 266 20.94 22.96 5.00
CA PRO A 266 21.36 23.25 3.63
C PRO A 266 22.66 22.54 3.22
N ARG A 267 22.80 22.24 1.93
CA ARG A 267 23.98 21.56 1.36
C ARG A 267 24.65 22.36 0.25
N ARG A 268 25.72 23.09 0.60
CA ARG A 268 26.42 24.04 -0.30
C ARG A 268 27.06 23.45 -1.56
N SER A 269 27.29 22.13 -1.60
CA SER A 269 27.92 21.45 -2.74
C SER A 269 26.93 21.04 -3.82
N ASP A 270 25.63 21.10 -3.55
CA ASP A 270 24.57 20.80 -4.51
C ASP A 270 24.07 22.13 -5.12
N PHE A 271 23.67 22.11 -6.39
CA PHE A 271 23.12 23.29 -7.05
C PHE A 271 21.63 23.48 -6.69
N ARG A 272 20.96 22.38 -6.31
CA ARG A 272 19.56 22.38 -5.89
C ARG A 272 19.46 23.00 -4.50
N PRO A 273 18.51 23.90 -4.22
CA PRO A 273 18.33 24.44 -2.87
C PRO A 273 17.82 23.39 -1.87
N GLU A 274 16.97 22.48 -2.35
CA GLU A 274 16.35 21.43 -1.54
C GLU A 274 16.19 20.12 -2.34
N VAL A 275 16.27 18.98 -1.63
CA VAL A 275 16.06 17.63 -2.18
C VAL A 275 15.33 16.78 -1.15
N HIS A 276 14.02 16.62 -1.34
CA HIS A 276 13.15 15.82 -0.48
C HIS A 276 11.79 15.53 -1.15
N ASP A 277 11.11 14.51 -0.63
CA ASP A 277 9.74 14.12 -1.00
C ASP A 277 8.72 14.57 0.06
N SER A 278 9.21 15.10 1.18
CA SER A 278 8.46 15.68 2.29
C SER A 278 9.42 16.55 3.12
N ASP A 279 8.94 17.65 3.68
CA ASP A 279 9.73 18.58 4.52
C ASP A 279 9.35 18.52 6.00
N GLY A 280 8.23 17.88 6.36
CA GLY A 280 7.82 17.79 7.76
C GLY A 280 6.72 16.78 8.04
N LEU A 281 6.69 16.35 9.31
CA LEU A 281 5.58 15.61 9.88
C LEU A 281 4.58 16.61 10.50
N LEU A 282 3.34 16.56 10.03
CA LEU A 282 2.19 17.26 10.62
C LEU A 282 1.39 16.28 11.47
N ILE A 283 0.96 16.70 12.66
CA ILE A 283 0.09 15.90 13.54
C ILE A 283 -1.03 16.80 14.07
N ALA A 284 -2.26 16.28 14.09
CA ALA A 284 -3.43 16.87 14.74
C ALA A 284 -3.88 15.95 15.87
N THR A 285 -3.84 16.45 17.11
CA THR A 285 -4.26 15.72 18.30
C THR A 285 -5.76 15.84 18.54
N GLY A 286 -6.32 14.90 19.30
CA GLY A 286 -7.72 14.90 19.74
C GLY A 286 -8.10 16.14 20.54
N GLU A 287 -7.12 16.70 21.26
CA GLU A 287 -7.23 17.89 22.09
C GLU A 287 -7.22 19.20 21.27
N GLY A 288 -7.03 19.12 19.95
CA GLY A 288 -7.05 20.27 19.04
C GLY A 288 -5.68 20.93 18.82
N GLU A 289 -4.61 20.33 19.33
CA GLU A 289 -3.23 20.79 19.08
C GLU A 289 -2.76 20.33 17.69
N TRP A 290 -2.02 21.21 17.01
CA TRP A 290 -1.37 20.93 15.74
C TRP A 290 0.14 21.03 15.91
N LEU A 291 0.84 19.92 15.67
CA LEU A 291 2.29 19.83 15.78
C LEU A 291 2.92 19.80 14.39
N TRP A 292 4.03 20.53 14.24
CA TRP A 292 4.86 20.48 13.05
C TRP A 292 6.28 20.11 13.43
N ARG A 293 6.78 18.99 12.89
CA ARG A 293 8.17 18.53 13.07
C ARG A 293 8.87 18.57 11.70
N PRO A 294 9.69 19.60 11.42
CA PRO A 294 10.54 19.61 10.24
C PRO A 294 11.43 18.37 10.19
N LEU A 295 11.53 17.76 9.00
CA LEU A 295 12.36 16.59 8.75
C LEU A 295 13.84 16.98 8.69
N GLN A 296 14.69 16.00 8.94
CA GLN A 296 16.14 16.13 9.00
C GLN A 296 16.76 14.84 8.44
N ASN A 297 17.96 14.97 7.87
CA ASN A 297 18.85 13.84 7.57
C ASN A 297 19.89 13.74 8.70
N PRO A 298 19.62 12.98 9.77
CA PRO A 298 20.48 12.96 10.95
C PRO A 298 21.74 12.15 10.73
N ALA A 299 22.80 12.42 11.51
CA ALA A 299 24.04 11.63 11.48
C ALA A 299 23.89 10.22 12.08
N ARG A 300 22.80 9.96 12.84
CA ARG A 300 22.48 8.67 13.45
C ARG A 300 20.97 8.45 13.41
N PRO A 301 20.48 7.19 13.37
CA PRO A 301 19.06 6.89 13.48
C PRO A 301 18.42 7.63 14.65
N THR A 302 17.37 8.39 14.37
CA THR A 302 16.67 9.23 15.34
C THR A 302 15.19 8.91 15.32
N ALA A 303 14.63 8.55 16.47
CA ALA A 303 13.21 8.31 16.64
C ALA A 303 12.59 9.40 17.53
N ASN A 304 11.46 9.96 17.10
CA ASN A 304 10.61 10.85 17.89
C ASN A 304 9.26 10.17 18.12
N ALA A 305 8.68 10.37 19.30
CA ALA A 305 7.41 9.80 19.71
C ALA A 305 6.50 10.91 20.26
N PHE A 306 5.31 11.05 19.69
CA PHE A 306 4.31 12.04 20.06
C PHE A 306 3.08 11.33 20.62
N SER A 307 3.02 11.20 21.95
CA SER A 307 1.93 10.50 22.63
C SER A 307 0.67 11.35 22.73
N MET A 308 -0.49 10.75 22.53
CA MET A 308 -1.79 11.40 22.67
C MET A 308 -2.88 10.39 23.02
N ASN A 309 -3.98 10.87 23.60
CA ASN A 309 -5.12 10.02 23.93
C ASN A 309 -5.96 9.69 22.71
N ARG A 310 -6.03 10.62 21.75
CA ARG A 310 -6.82 10.50 20.54
C ARG A 310 -6.08 11.18 19.39
N LEU A 311 -6.06 10.54 18.23
CA LEU A 311 -5.46 11.05 17.00
C LEU A 311 -6.56 11.60 16.08
N GLN A 312 -6.42 12.85 15.61
CA GLN A 312 -7.28 13.39 14.54
C GLN A 312 -6.66 13.17 13.15
N GLY A 313 -5.33 13.18 13.06
CA GLY A 313 -4.62 12.81 11.85
C GLY A 313 -3.12 13.10 11.94
N PHE A 314 -2.36 12.52 11.02
CA PHE A 314 -0.93 12.81 10.84
C PHE A 314 -0.55 12.66 9.39
N GLY A 315 0.56 13.26 8.97
CA GLY A 315 1.01 13.13 7.58
C GLY A 315 2.42 13.60 7.35
N LEU A 316 3.08 12.98 6.38
CA LEU A 316 4.30 13.50 5.80
C LEU A 316 3.90 14.49 4.72
N MET A 317 4.26 15.75 4.95
CA MET A 317 3.84 16.88 4.15
C MET A 317 5.03 17.44 3.39
N GLN A 318 4.74 17.95 2.19
CA GLN A 318 5.65 18.76 1.39
C GLN A 318 4.99 20.12 1.18
N ARG A 319 5.37 21.10 2.00
CA ARG A 319 4.83 22.46 1.98
C ARG A 319 5.38 23.27 0.82
N ASP A 320 6.64 23.05 0.44
CA ASP A 320 7.25 23.74 -0.70
C ASP A 320 6.83 23.13 -2.04
N ARG A 321 6.32 24.01 -2.91
CA ARG A 321 5.69 23.69 -4.20
C ARG A 321 6.23 24.52 -5.36
N ALA A 322 7.11 25.47 -5.07
CA ALA A 322 7.75 26.28 -6.10
C ALA A 322 8.88 25.49 -6.75
N PHE A 323 8.95 25.51 -8.08
CA PHE A 323 10.09 24.91 -8.79
C PHE A 323 11.43 25.48 -8.29
N ALA A 324 11.47 26.77 -7.96
CA ALA A 324 12.68 27.44 -7.48
C ALA A 324 13.19 26.95 -6.11
N SER A 325 12.40 26.19 -5.35
CA SER A 325 12.87 25.51 -4.14
C SER A 325 13.74 24.29 -4.47
N TYR A 326 13.63 23.73 -5.67
CA TYR A 326 14.24 22.45 -6.03
C TYR A 326 15.16 22.53 -7.26
N GLU A 327 14.80 23.31 -8.28
CA GLU A 327 15.56 23.53 -9.51
C GLU A 327 15.91 22.23 -10.30
N ASP A 328 15.20 21.13 -10.02
CA ASP A 328 15.43 19.81 -10.63
C ASP A 328 14.36 19.50 -11.70
N VAL A 329 14.75 19.58 -12.97
CA VAL A 329 13.85 19.37 -14.12
C VAL A 329 13.48 17.90 -14.35
N GLU A 330 14.23 16.96 -13.77
CA GLU A 330 14.06 15.52 -13.98
C GLU A 330 13.25 14.91 -12.84
N ALA A 331 13.66 15.16 -11.59
CA ALA A 331 13.05 14.58 -10.40
C ALA A 331 11.76 15.28 -9.94
N ARG A 332 11.57 16.56 -10.33
CA ARG A 332 10.34 17.35 -10.13
C ARG A 332 9.74 17.24 -8.72
N TYR A 333 10.60 17.38 -7.70
CA TYR A 333 10.22 17.22 -6.30
C TYR A 333 9.01 18.06 -5.92
N GLU A 334 8.85 19.27 -6.47
CA GLU A 334 7.72 20.17 -6.17
C GLU A 334 6.34 19.57 -6.48
N ARG A 335 6.29 18.53 -7.34
CA ARG A 335 5.07 17.81 -7.75
C ARG A 335 4.78 16.55 -6.94
N ARG A 336 5.64 16.17 -5.98
CA ARG A 336 5.48 14.95 -5.19
C ARG A 336 4.41 15.11 -4.10
N PRO A 337 3.50 14.15 -3.89
CA PRO A 337 2.36 14.34 -2.99
C PRO A 337 2.79 14.51 -1.53
N SER A 338 2.04 15.32 -0.78
CA SER A 338 1.88 15.12 0.65
C SER A 338 0.91 13.96 0.89
N ALA A 339 1.07 13.20 1.97
CA ALA A 339 0.10 12.20 2.40
C ALA A 339 -0.41 12.49 3.81
N TRP A 340 -1.71 12.74 3.91
CA TRP A 340 -2.40 13.00 5.17
C TRP A 340 -3.29 11.81 5.55
N VAL A 341 -2.94 11.13 6.64
CA VAL A 341 -3.71 10.05 7.24
C VAL A 341 -4.72 10.63 8.24
N ARG A 342 -5.99 10.31 8.03
CA ARG A 342 -7.10 10.65 8.92
C ARG A 342 -7.78 9.37 9.42
N PRO A 343 -7.69 9.03 10.72
CA PRO A 343 -8.46 7.92 11.29
C PRO A 343 -9.96 8.08 11.05
N LEU A 344 -10.62 6.97 10.75
CA LEU A 344 -12.07 6.85 10.71
C LEU A 344 -12.53 6.07 11.95
N GLY A 345 -12.93 6.81 12.98
CA GLY A 345 -13.23 6.26 14.30
C GLY A 345 -12.16 6.61 15.33
N ASP A 346 -12.26 6.00 16.50
CA ASP A 346 -11.32 6.22 17.60
C ASP A 346 -10.32 5.06 17.67
N TRP A 347 -9.03 5.37 17.53
CA TRP A 347 -7.94 4.40 17.68
C TRP A 347 -7.46 4.26 19.12
N GLY A 348 -8.04 5.03 20.05
CA GLY A 348 -7.65 5.05 21.44
C GLY A 348 -6.28 5.70 21.67
N PRO A 349 -5.72 5.53 22.87
CA PRO A 349 -4.43 6.10 23.23
C PRO A 349 -3.28 5.43 22.48
N GLY A 350 -2.24 6.21 22.20
CA GLY A 350 -1.06 5.75 21.51
C GLY A 350 -0.12 6.90 21.20
N ARG A 351 0.65 6.75 20.13
CA ARG A 351 1.60 7.78 19.70
C ARG A 351 1.81 7.75 18.20
N VAL A 352 2.09 8.91 17.61
CA VAL A 352 2.72 8.97 16.28
C VAL A 352 4.23 8.83 16.50
N GLU A 353 4.85 7.88 15.83
CA GLU A 353 6.32 7.77 15.78
C GLU A 353 6.85 8.30 14.45
N LEU A 354 8.01 8.96 14.51
CA LEU A 354 8.80 9.40 13.38
C LEU A 354 10.20 8.81 13.50
N LEU A 355 10.61 7.97 12.56
CA LEU A 355 11.97 7.48 12.41
C LEU A 355 12.65 8.23 11.26
N GLN A 356 13.85 8.74 11.52
CA GLN A 356 14.72 9.36 10.52
C GLN A 356 16.07 8.66 10.52
N LEU A 357 16.46 8.14 9.38
CA LEU A 357 17.70 7.41 9.16
C LEU A 357 18.72 8.31 8.44
N PRO A 358 20.03 8.15 8.69
CA PRO A 358 21.05 8.77 7.87
C PRO A 358 20.94 8.26 6.43
N THR A 359 20.96 9.15 5.46
CA THR A 359 21.08 8.79 4.03
C THR A 359 22.24 9.53 3.35
N PRO A 360 23.03 8.84 2.51
CA PRO A 360 24.11 9.48 1.76
C PRO A 360 23.62 10.21 0.51
N ASP A 361 22.43 9.88 -0.01
CA ASP A 361 21.84 10.37 -1.25
C ASP A 361 20.30 10.28 -1.26
N GLU A 362 19.69 10.81 -2.32
CA GLU A 362 18.25 10.87 -2.54
C GLU A 362 17.62 9.56 -3.04
N THR A 363 18.41 8.50 -3.28
CA THR A 363 17.89 7.25 -3.86
C THR A 363 17.30 6.30 -2.83
N HIS A 364 17.50 6.61 -1.54
CA HIS A 364 17.03 5.81 -0.41
C HIS A 364 16.02 6.60 0.42
N ASP A 365 14.83 6.03 0.60
CA ASP A 365 13.89 6.51 1.60
C ASP A 365 14.50 6.38 3.01
N ASN A 366 14.44 7.46 3.77
CA ASN A 366 15.07 7.55 5.09
C ASN A 366 14.15 8.13 6.17
N VAL A 367 12.87 8.37 5.85
CA VAL A 367 11.87 8.89 6.77
C VAL A 367 10.70 7.91 6.87
N VAL A 368 10.28 7.57 8.09
CA VAL A 368 9.12 6.71 8.33
C VAL A 368 8.25 7.31 9.42
N ALA A 369 6.94 7.42 9.19
CA ALA A 369 5.97 7.88 10.19
C ALA A 369 4.75 6.95 10.27
N TYR A 370 4.29 6.63 11.48
CA TYR A 370 3.14 5.74 11.70
C TYR A 370 2.50 5.96 13.07
N TRP A 371 1.27 5.49 13.23
CA TRP A 371 0.61 5.39 14.53
C TRP A 371 1.00 4.09 15.24
N VAL A 372 1.27 4.17 16.55
CA VAL A 372 1.51 3.01 17.42
C VAL A 372 0.46 3.00 18.54
N PRO A 373 -0.43 1.99 18.58
CA PRO A 373 -1.35 1.82 19.70
C PRO A 373 -0.60 1.69 21.04
N ALA A 374 -1.17 2.22 22.13
CA ALA A 374 -0.54 2.12 23.45
C ALA A 374 -0.47 0.69 23.98
N THR A 375 -1.40 -0.17 23.56
CA THR A 375 -1.46 -1.59 23.94
C THR A 375 -1.74 -2.45 22.71
N LEU A 376 -1.18 -3.66 22.73
CA LEU A 376 -1.49 -4.69 21.74
C LEU A 376 -2.31 -5.80 22.41
N PRO A 377 -3.33 -6.34 21.74
CA PRO A 377 -4.11 -7.43 22.28
C PRO A 377 -3.31 -8.75 22.24
N ALA A 378 -3.85 -9.79 22.88
CA ALA A 378 -3.28 -11.12 22.77
C ALA A 378 -3.31 -11.62 21.30
N PRO A 379 -2.31 -12.41 20.86
CA PRO A 379 -2.29 -13.01 19.52
C PRO A 379 -3.60 -13.71 19.16
N GLY A 380 -3.98 -13.63 17.89
CA GLY A 380 -5.25 -14.13 17.35
C GLY A 380 -6.47 -13.21 17.57
N THR A 381 -6.37 -12.22 18.46
CA THR A 381 -7.43 -11.21 18.62
C THR A 381 -7.39 -10.23 17.44
N PRO A 382 -8.53 -9.95 16.76
CA PRO A 382 -8.56 -8.98 15.67
C PRO A 382 -8.32 -7.55 16.17
N MET A 383 -7.58 -6.77 15.38
CA MET A 383 -7.46 -5.32 15.51
C MET A 383 -8.03 -4.68 14.25
N ASP A 384 -9.10 -3.92 14.40
CA ASP A 384 -9.76 -3.21 13.31
C ASP A 384 -9.29 -1.76 13.23
N PHE A 385 -8.88 -1.33 12.04
CA PHE A 385 -8.50 0.05 11.73
C PHE A 385 -9.22 0.51 10.48
N ALA A 386 -9.72 1.74 10.49
CA ALA A 386 -10.20 2.41 9.30
C ALA A 386 -9.58 3.81 9.23
N TYR A 387 -9.16 4.23 8.05
CA TYR A 387 -8.55 5.54 7.82
C TYR A 387 -8.68 5.97 6.36
N GLU A 388 -8.45 7.25 6.10
CA GLU A 388 -8.25 7.81 4.77
C GLU A 388 -6.84 8.32 4.63
N ILE A 389 -6.22 8.09 3.48
CA ILE A 389 -5.02 8.79 3.04
C ILE A 389 -5.43 9.75 1.94
N SER A 390 -5.21 11.04 2.16
CA SER A 390 -5.35 12.07 1.12
C SER A 390 -3.99 12.32 0.47
N TRP A 391 -3.90 12.18 -0.84
CA TRP A 391 -2.70 12.42 -1.64
C TRP A 391 -2.76 13.83 -2.23
N GLN A 392 -2.03 14.76 -1.63
CA GLN A 392 -2.28 16.20 -1.75
C GLN A 392 -1.16 16.94 -2.50
N GLY A 393 -1.55 17.86 -3.38
CA GLY A 393 -0.64 18.72 -4.15
C GLY A 393 -0.63 20.14 -3.57
N ASP A 394 -1.09 21.11 -4.34
CA ASP A 394 -1.10 22.53 -3.94
C ASP A 394 -2.06 22.83 -2.78
N VAL A 395 -3.26 22.24 -2.84
CA VAL A 395 -4.21 22.26 -1.72
C VAL A 395 -3.76 21.18 -0.75
N GLN A 396 -3.51 21.55 0.49
CA GLN A 396 -3.01 20.62 1.53
C GLN A 396 -3.77 20.80 2.83
N GLN A 397 -3.76 19.76 3.66
CA GLN A 397 -4.18 19.87 5.05
C GLN A 397 -3.33 20.92 5.77
N ARG A 398 -3.99 21.84 6.47
CA ARG A 398 -3.35 22.87 7.28
C ARG A 398 -4.02 22.95 8.65
N PRO A 399 -3.30 23.40 9.69
CA PRO A 399 -3.91 23.84 10.93
C PRO A 399 -4.94 24.95 10.68
N PRO A 400 -5.99 25.08 11.51
CA PRO A 400 -6.95 26.18 11.40
C PRO A 400 -6.36 27.55 11.77
N GLY A 401 -5.22 27.55 12.50
CA GLY A 401 -4.49 28.76 12.88
C GLY A 401 -3.30 29.07 11.97
N SER A 402 -2.28 29.72 12.51
CA SER A 402 -1.01 29.91 11.80
C SER A 402 -0.25 28.58 11.64
N TRP A 403 0.55 28.47 10.59
CA TRP A 403 1.43 27.34 10.36
C TRP A 403 2.80 27.80 9.86
N VAL A 404 3.80 26.94 10.05
CA VAL A 404 5.17 27.19 9.57
C VAL A 404 5.20 27.06 8.05
N THR A 405 5.56 28.09 7.31
CA THR A 405 5.73 27.96 5.85
C THR A 405 7.09 27.38 5.49
N GLN A 406 8.12 27.69 6.28
CA GLN A 406 9.52 27.26 6.07
C GLN A 406 10.32 27.29 7.39
N SER A 407 11.46 26.61 7.43
CA SER A 407 12.43 26.66 8.55
C SER A 407 13.84 26.81 7.97
N ARG A 408 14.56 27.87 8.32
CA ARG A 408 15.87 28.25 7.75
C ARG A 408 16.92 28.41 8.84
#